data_AF-A0A1H7X606-F1
#
_entry.id   AF-A0A1H7X606-F1
#
_cell.length_a   1.000
_cell.length_b   1.000
_cell.length_c   1.000
_cell.angle_alpha   90.00
_cell.angle_beta   90.00
_cell.angle_gamma   90.00
#
_symmetry.space_group_name_H-M   'P 1'
#
loop_
_entity.id
_entity.type
_entity.pdbx_description
1 polymer ?
#
loop_
_entity_poly.entity_id
_entity_poly.type
_entity_poly.pdbx_seq_one_letter_code
_entity_poly.pdbx_strand_id
1 'polypeptide(L)' 'MGNKIIVIKHFTGEYHLPVEPGKLQEMQQQIDRCLNDEQPAIVVKSANGDQHIYPTDLLKNSYIKIVDEPDNGFSE' A
#
# COMPACT_ATOMS: atom_id res chain seq x y z
N MET A 1 -10.53 -8.57 13.71
CA MET A 1 -9.58 -7.45 13.55
C MET A 1 -9.43 -7.27 12.06
N GLY A 2 -9.96 -6.18 11.48
CA GLY A 2 -9.94 -5.97 10.03
C GLY A 2 -8.51 -5.77 9.54
N ASN A 3 -8.06 -6.60 8.61
CA ASN A 3 -6.83 -6.35 7.89
C ASN A 3 -7.04 -5.09 7.04
N LYS A 4 -6.03 -4.23 6.93
CA LYS A 4 -6.11 -3.04 6.07
C LYS A 4 -5.35 -3.35 4.80
N ILE A 5 -5.86 -2.87 3.66
CA ILE A 5 -5.19 -3.00 2.37
C ILE A 5 -4.98 -1.61 1.82
N ILE A 6 -3.75 -1.30 1.41
CA ILE A 6 -3.45 -0.09 0.66
C ILE A 6 -3.59 -0.45 -0.81
N VAL A 7 -4.55 0.18 -1.48
CA VAL A 7 -4.76 0.05 -2.92
C VAL A 7 -4.14 1.25 -3.61
N ILE A 8 -3.14 0.98 -4.45
CA ILE A 8 -2.43 1.98 -5.25
C ILE A 8 -2.89 1.78 -6.69
N LYS A 9 -3.66 2.73 -7.22
CA LYS A 9 -4.12 2.72 -8.60
C LYS A 9 -3.26 3.65 -9.44
N HIS A 10 -2.43 3.05 -10.29
CA HIS A 10 -1.59 3.74 -11.25
C HIS A 10 -2.11 3.51 -12.68
N PHE A 11 -1.64 4.30 -13.66
CA PHE A 11 -1.97 4.08 -15.07
C PHE A 11 -1.48 2.70 -15.58
N THR A 12 -0.41 2.16 -14.99
CA THR A 12 0.13 0.84 -15.34
C THR A 12 -0.63 -0.33 -14.73
N GLY A 13 -1.50 -0.09 -13.75
CA GLY A 13 -2.22 -1.15 -13.04
C GLY A 13 -2.63 -0.77 -11.63
N GLU A 14 -3.33 -1.68 -10.97
CA GLU A 14 -3.76 -1.56 -9.57
C GLU A 14 -2.95 -2.52 -8.69
N TYR A 15 -2.34 -2.00 -7.64
CA TYR A 15 -1.51 -2.76 -6.70
C TYR A 15 -2.18 -2.80 -5.34
N HIS A 16 -2.32 -4.00 -4.78
CA HIS A 16 -2.95 -4.21 -3.47
C HIS A 16 -1.88 -4.64 -2.49
N LEU A 17 -1.64 -3.82 -1.47
CA LEU A 17 -0.65 -4.08 -0.44
C LEU A 17 -1.37 -4.45 0.85
N PRO A 18 -1.33 -5.72 1.26
CA PRO A 18 -1.84 -6.10 2.58
C PRO A 18 -0.97 -5.47 3.64
N VAL A 19 -1.63 -4.79 4.60
CA VAL A 19 -0.96 -4.13 5.71
C VAL A 19 -1.14 -4.98 6.96
N GLU A 20 -0.01 -5.36 7.54
CA GLU A 20 -0.02 -6.08 8.81
C GLU A 20 -0.66 -5.24 9.93
N PRO A 21 -1.36 -5.88 10.87
CA PRO A 21 -1.96 -5.18 12.01
C PRO A 21 -0.89 -4.41 12.79
N GLY A 22 -1.13 -3.11 13.02
CA GLY A 22 -0.18 -2.21 13.68
C GLY A 22 0.88 -1.57 12.77
N LYS A 23 1.00 -1.99 11.50
CA LYS A 23 1.95 -1.41 10.53
C LYS A 23 1.36 -0.34 9.62
N LEU A 24 0.05 -0.07 9.73
CA LEU A 24 -0.63 0.96 8.95
C LEU A 24 -0.06 2.36 9.13
N GLN A 25 0.27 2.73 10.38
CA GLN A 25 0.84 4.03 10.66
C GLN A 25 2.25 4.18 10.07
N GLU A 26 3.05 3.11 10.10
CA GLU A 26 4.39 3.11 9.49
C GLU A 26 4.32 3.23 7.97
N MET A 27 3.42 2.47 7.31
CA MET A 27 3.23 2.58 5.87
C MET A 27 2.74 3.97 5.46
N GLN A 28 1.78 4.56 6.19
CA GLN A 28 1.33 5.92 5.91
C GLN A 28 2.48 6.94 6.02
N GLN A 29 3.34 6.84 7.04
CA GLN A 29 4.50 7.72 7.16
C GLN A 29 5.50 7.54 6.02
N GLN A 30 5.74 6.31 5.54
CA GLN A 30 6.62 6.08 4.39
C GLN A 30 6.04 6.68 3.10
N ILE A 31 4.72 6.55 2.91
CA ILE A 31 4.01 7.17 1.79
C ILE A 31 4.13 8.69 1.86
N ASP A 32 3.84 9.28 3.03
CA ASP A 32 3.93 10.72 3.23
C ASP A 32 5.35 11.25 2.95
N ARG A 33 6.39 10.57 3.46
CA ARG A 33 7.80 10.92 3.17
C ARG A 33 8.14 10.81 1.68
N CYS A 34 7.64 9.79 0.99
CA CYS A 34 7.81 9.71 -0.46
C CYS A 34 7.09 10.87 -1.17
N LEU A 35 5.86 11.19 -0.79
CA LEU A 35 5.11 12.31 -1.37
C LEU A 35 5.82 13.66 -1.14
N ASN A 36 6.54 13.82 -0.03
CA ASN A 36 7.34 15.00 0.31
C ASN A 36 8.77 15.02 -0.28
N ASP A 37 9.12 14.13 -1.22
CA ASP A 37 10.50 13.99 -1.77
C ASP A 37 11.58 13.60 -0.74
N GLU A 38 11.21 13.19 0.47
CA GLU A 38 12.18 12.78 1.50
C GLU A 38 12.73 11.37 1.24
N GLN A 39 11.97 10.53 0.52
CA GLN A 39 12.38 9.20 0.12
C GLN A 39 12.18 8.99 -1.39
N PRO A 40 13.08 8.26 -2.08
CA PRO A 40 12.98 8.04 -3.52
C PRO A 40 12.01 6.89 -3.89
N ALA A 41 11.75 5.96 -2.98
CA ALA A 41 10.86 4.82 -3.18
C ALA A 41 10.46 4.15 -1.84
N ILE A 42 9.33 3.47 -1.83
CA ILE A 42 8.91 2.57 -0.76
C ILE A 42 9.19 1.13 -1.18
N VAL A 43 9.75 0.34 -0.28
CA VAL A 43 9.98 -1.08 -0.49
C VAL A 43 9.05 -1.85 0.42
N VAL A 44 8.11 -2.59 -0.18
CA VAL A 44 7.18 -3.44 0.56
C VAL A 44 7.50 -4.88 0.27
N LYS A 45 7.77 -5.63 1.33
CA LYS A 45 7.96 -7.08 1.26
C LYS A 45 6.63 -7.75 1.57
N SER A 46 6.11 -8.46 0.58
CA SER A 46 4.93 -9.31 0.73
C SER A 46 5.29 -10.57 1.54
N ALA A 47 4.30 -11.14 2.22
CA ALA A 47 4.49 -12.39 2.99
C ALA A 47 5.00 -13.57 2.13
N ASN A 48 4.74 -13.54 0.82
CA ASN A 48 5.23 -14.53 -0.15
C ASN A 48 6.73 -14.37 -0.50
N GLY A 49 7.44 -13.43 0.14
CA GLY A 49 8.86 -13.14 -0.15
C GLY A 49 9.06 -12.21 -1.36
N ASP A 50 7.98 -11.79 -2.02
CA ASP A 50 8.03 -10.85 -3.13
C ASP A 50 8.34 -9.43 -2.62
N GLN A 51 9.25 -8.74 -3.30
CA GLN A 51 9.64 -7.38 -2.95
C GLN A 51 9.14 -6.42 -4.02
N HIS A 52 8.16 -5.60 -3.64
CA HIS A 52 7.61 -4.57 -4.50
C HIS A 52 8.27 -3.24 -4.18
N ILE A 53 8.79 -2.58 -5.21
CA ILE A 53 9.40 -1.25 -5.10
C ILE A 53 8.42 -0.25 -5.74
N TYR A 54 7.93 0.69 -4.94
CA TYR A 54 7.05 1.76 -5.37
C TYR A 54 7.83 3.07 -5.39
N PRO A 55 8.33 3.51 -6.55
CA PRO A 55 9.05 4.77 -6.63
C PRO A 55 8.12 5.94 -6.31
N THR A 56 8.69 7.00 -5.75
CA THR A 56 7.95 8.23 -5.40
C THR A 56 7.19 8.82 -6.58
N ASP A 57 7.78 8.78 -7.76
CA ASP A 57 7.13 9.25 -8.99
C ASP A 57 5.83 8.49 -9.29
N LEU A 58 5.83 7.17 -9.10
CA LEU A 58 4.63 6.35 -9.23
C LEU A 58 3.60 6.74 -8.18
N LEU A 59 4.01 6.88 -6.91
CA LEU A 59 3.09 7.21 -5.82
C LEU A 59 2.43 8.57 -6.00
N LYS A 60 3.19 9.59 -6.42
CA LYS A 60 2.69 10.94 -6.71
C LYS A 60 1.71 10.98 -7.87
N ASN A 61 1.90 10.11 -8.87
CA ASN A 61 1.02 9.96 -10.02
C ASN A 61 -0.03 8.85 -9.84
N SER A 62 -0.15 8.28 -8.64
CA SER A 62 -1.11 7.22 -8.33
C SER A 62 -2.20 7.71 -7.39
N TYR A 63 -3.36 7.10 -7.51
CA TYR A 63 -4.42 7.23 -6.52
C TYR A 63 -4.26 6.17 -5.44
N ILE A 64 -3.96 6.61 -4.21
CA ILE A 64 -3.71 5.72 -3.07
C ILE A 64 -4.93 5.78 -2.14
N LYS A 65 -5.51 4.63 -1.83
CA LYS A 65 -6.61 4.50 -0.86
C LYS A 65 -6.34 3.38 0.14
N ILE A 66 -6.78 3.56 1.37
CA ILE A 66 -6.75 2.52 2.40
C ILE A 66 -8.16 1.95 2.49
N VAL A 67 -8.31 0.65 2.22
CA VAL A 67 -9.57 -0.07 2.39
C VAL A 67 -9.43 -1.05 3.54
N ASP A 68 -10.55 -1.35 4.21
CA ASP A 68 -10.62 -2.57 5.00
C ASP A 68 -10.58 -3.74 4.01
N GLU A 69 -9.73 -4.74 4.26
CA GLU A 69 -9.92 -6.04 3.66
C GLU A 69 -11.34 -6.45 4.04
N PRO A 70 -12.25 -6.65 3.07
CA PRO A 70 -13.53 -7.22 3.42
C PRO A 70 -13.21 -8.58 4.04
N ASP A 71 -13.44 -8.71 5.35
CA ASP A 71 -13.66 -10.00 5.99
C ASP A 71 -14.64 -10.70 5.05
N ASN A 72 -14.16 -11.73 4.34
CA ASN A 72 -14.80 -12.25 3.14
C ASN A 72 -16.11 -12.95 3.52
N GLY A 73 -17.12 -12.17 3.88
CA GLY A 73 -18.51 -12.54 4.04
C GLY A 73 -19.19 -12.44 2.69
N PHE A 74 -18.75 -13.27 1.74
CA PHE A 74 -19.75 -13.86 0.85
C PHE A 74 -20.56 -14.81 1.72
N SER A 75 -21.57 -14.27 2.41
CA SER A 75 -22.69 -15.06 2.88
C SER A 75 -23.52 -15.41 1.65
N GLU A 76 -23.39 -16.65 1.19
CA GLU A 76 -24.43 -17.32 0.40
C GLU A 76 -25.69 -17.56 1.25
#